data_AF-H2YIV8-F1
#
_entry.id   AF-H2YIV8-F1
#
_cell.length_a   1.000
_cell.length_b   1.000
_cell.length_c   1.000
_cell.angle_alpha   90.00
_cell.angle_beta   90.00
_cell.angle_gamma   90.00
#
_symmetry.space_group_name_H-M   'P 1'
#
loop_
_entity.id
_entity.type
_entity.pdbx_description
1 polymer ?
#
loop_
_entity_poly.entity_id
_entity_poly.type
_entity_poly.pdbx_seq_one_letter_code
_entity_poly.pdbx_strand_id
1 'polypeptide(L)'
;MDKRMPLLSLKRHLAHFVGTATRRFVVYRKFASGQENEMSQLTEDFRTMPNSTQFVVKLGRALRKDEYRCKLYQLKLDEEETAKPLMNWVIQRGVTVGEARKLLCEDISEQCDIHTQAGENSHPQENVE
;
A
#
# COMPACT_ATOMS: atom_id res chain seq x y z
N MET A 1 1.07 9.67 -25.84
CA MET A 1 -0.24 9.41 -25.20
C MET A 1 -1.24 10.44 -25.71
N ASP A 2 -2.44 10.03 -26.13
CA ASP A 2 -3.52 10.98 -26.42
C ASP A 2 -4.11 11.51 -25.10
N LYS A 3 -4.01 12.81 -24.85
CA LYS A 3 -4.50 13.43 -23.61
C LYS A 3 -6.02 13.43 -23.46
N ARG A 4 -6.76 13.16 -24.53
CA ARG A 4 -8.23 13.05 -24.50
C ARG A 4 -8.70 11.70 -23.99
N MET A 5 -7.80 10.71 -23.88
CA MET A 5 -8.18 9.40 -23.39
C MET A 5 -8.55 9.47 -21.90
N PRO A 6 -9.56 8.70 -21.45
CA PRO A 6 -9.87 8.61 -20.03
C PRO A 6 -8.80 7.78 -19.29
N LEU A 7 -8.65 8.00 -17.99
CA LEU A 7 -7.75 7.24 -17.13
C LEU A 7 -7.95 5.73 -17.26
N LEU A 8 -9.19 5.24 -17.40
CA LEU A 8 -9.47 3.83 -17.62
C LEU A 8 -8.76 3.26 -18.86
N SER A 9 -8.71 4.02 -19.95
CA SER A 9 -8.01 3.61 -21.17
C SER A 9 -6.50 3.54 -20.94
N LEU A 10 -5.94 4.48 -20.17
CA LEU A 10 -4.52 4.45 -19.80
C LEU A 10 -4.22 3.21 -18.96
N LYS A 11 -5.06 2.92 -17.95
CA LYS A 11 -4.93 1.71 -17.13
C LYS A 11 -5.00 0.44 -17.98
N ARG A 12 -5.94 0.33 -18.92
CA ARG A 12 -6.01 -0.84 -19.81
C ARG A 12 -4.73 -1.03 -20.63
N HIS A 13 -4.15 0.05 -21.12
CA HIS A 13 -2.88 0.01 -21.83
C HIS A 13 -1.73 -0.43 -20.92
N LEU A 14 -1.63 0.16 -19.72
CA LEU A 14 -0.61 -0.17 -18.72
C LEU A 14 -0.73 -1.61 -18.20
N ALA A 15 -1.93 -2.18 -18.11
CA ALA A 15 -2.16 -3.55 -17.62
C ALA A 15 -1.34 -4.59 -18.39
N HIS A 16 -1.15 -4.39 -19.70
CA HIS A 16 -0.32 -5.26 -20.53
C HIS A 16 1.16 -5.21 -20.12
N PHE A 17 1.68 -4.02 -19.80
CA PHE A 17 3.07 -3.82 -19.38
C PHE A 17 3.34 -4.24 -17.93
N VAL A 18 2.35 -4.06 -17.04
CA VAL A 18 2.46 -4.45 -15.63
C VAL A 18 2.26 -5.96 -15.45
N GLY A 19 1.62 -6.65 -16.42
CA GLY A 19 1.34 -8.08 -16.34
C GLY A 19 0.20 -8.44 -15.38
N THR A 20 -0.72 -7.51 -15.12
CA THR A 20 -1.81 -7.72 -14.16
C THR A 20 -3.07 -6.93 -14.52
N ALA A 21 -4.22 -7.34 -13.99
CA ALA A 21 -5.49 -6.67 -14.26
C ALA A 21 -5.50 -5.21 -13.75
N THR A 22 -6.27 -4.34 -14.39
CA THR A 22 -6.39 -2.91 -14.05
C THR A 22 -6.81 -2.62 -12.60
N ARG A 23 -7.42 -3.59 -11.91
CA ARG A 23 -7.84 -3.49 -10.51
C ARG A 23 -6.71 -3.79 -9.51
N ARG A 24 -5.59 -4.34 -9.96
CA ARG A 24 -4.44 -4.79 -9.15
C ARG A 24 -3.24 -3.83 -9.21
N PHE A 25 -3.43 -2.65 -9.80
CA PHE A 25 -2.50 -1.54 -9.65
C PHE A 25 -3.21 -0.20 -9.63
N VAL A 26 -2.48 0.81 -9.17
CA VAL A 26 -2.93 2.18 -9.02
C VAL A 26 -1.96 3.11 -9.76
N VAL A 27 -2.51 4.13 -10.41
CA VAL A 27 -1.75 5.14 -11.16
C VAL A 27 -1.67 6.40 -10.32
N TYR A 28 -0.47 6.92 -10.14
CA TYR A 28 -0.19 8.17 -9.45
C TYR A 28 0.31 9.21 -10.43
N ARG A 29 -0.11 10.45 -10.24
CA ARG A 29 0.55 11.62 -10.82
C ARG A 29 1.69 12.04 -9.90
N LYS A 30 2.89 12.16 -10.44
CA LYS A 30 4.06 12.68 -9.72
C LYS A 30 4.23 14.17 -10.01
N PHE A 31 4.36 14.98 -8.97
CA PHE A 31 4.61 16.41 -9.06
C PHE A 31 6.11 16.71 -8.97
N ALA A 32 6.50 17.91 -9.40
CA ALA A 32 7.88 18.38 -9.31
C ALA A 32 8.42 18.39 -7.87
N SER A 33 7.54 18.55 -6.87
CA SER A 33 7.86 18.46 -5.44
C SER A 33 8.21 17.05 -4.97
N GLY A 34 8.08 16.03 -5.83
CA GLY A 34 8.21 14.62 -5.46
C GLY A 34 6.96 14.02 -4.83
N GLN A 35 5.95 14.84 -4.51
CA GLN A 35 4.66 14.35 -4.05
C GLN A 35 3.95 13.55 -5.15
N GLU A 36 3.21 12.52 -4.73
CA GLU A 36 2.43 11.66 -5.59
C GLU A 36 0.96 11.74 -5.19
N ASN A 37 0.07 11.96 -6.16
CA ASN A 37 -1.36 11.92 -5.93
C ASN A 37 -2.01 10.76 -6.69
N GLU A 38 -2.84 9.99 -6.00
CA GLU A 38 -3.56 8.86 -6.58
C GLU A 38 -4.60 9.36 -7.58
N MET A 39 -4.62 8.76 -8.77
CA MET A 39 -5.66 9.01 -9.76
C MET A 39 -6.75 7.95 -9.62
N SER A 40 -7.92 8.35 -9.13
CA SER A 40 -9.06 7.46 -8.86
C SER A 40 -10.24 7.64 -9.82
N GLN A 41 -10.37 8.81 -10.45
CA GLN A 41 -11.49 9.13 -11.35
C GLN A 41 -11.26 8.53 -12.76
N LEU A 42 -11.87 7.39 -13.03
CA LEU A 42 -11.65 6.62 -14.27
C LEU A 42 -12.06 7.34 -15.56
N THR A 43 -12.96 8.32 -15.47
CA THR A 43 -13.47 9.13 -16.58
C THR A 43 -12.68 10.42 -16.80
N GLU A 44 -11.77 10.78 -15.90
CA GLU A 44 -10.93 11.97 -16.03
C GLU A 44 -9.96 11.81 -17.21
N ASP A 45 -9.78 12.88 -17.98
CA ASP A 45 -8.80 12.99 -19.06
C ASP A 45 -7.59 13.84 -18.65
N PHE A 46 -6.60 13.97 -19.54
CA PHE A 46 -5.30 14.52 -19.21
C PHE A 46 -5.02 15.86 -19.91
N ARG A 47 -6.05 16.51 -20.48
CA ARG A 47 -5.87 17.73 -21.29
C ARG A 47 -5.24 18.89 -20.52
N THR A 48 -5.56 19.01 -19.23
CA THR A 48 -5.05 20.06 -18.34
C THR A 48 -3.66 19.76 -17.79
N MET A 49 -3.14 18.54 -17.99
CA MET A 49 -1.84 18.13 -17.44
C MET A 49 -0.69 18.59 -18.34
N PRO A 50 0.42 19.10 -17.78
CA PRO A 50 1.64 19.42 -18.55
C PRO A 50 2.18 18.20 -19.31
N ASN A 51 2.83 18.42 -20.46
CA ASN A 51 3.48 17.35 -21.23
C ASN A 51 4.62 16.65 -20.44
N SER A 52 5.23 17.36 -19.49
CA SER A 52 6.28 16.85 -18.61
C SER A 52 5.74 16.03 -17.43
N THR A 53 4.42 15.78 -17.36
CA THR A 53 3.82 15.01 -16.26
C THR A 53 4.34 13.57 -16.25
N GLN A 54 4.84 13.15 -15.10
CA GLN A 54 5.26 11.77 -14.86
C GLN A 54 4.14 11.01 -14.15
N PHE A 55 3.95 9.75 -14.57
CA PHE A 55 3.06 8.82 -13.89
C PHE A 55 3.88 7.72 -13.22
N VAL A 56 3.46 7.34 -12.01
CA VAL A 56 4.03 6.20 -11.27
C VAL A 56 2.96 5.15 -11.14
N VAL A 57 3.29 3.91 -11.50
CA VAL A 57 2.40 2.76 -11.34
C VAL A 57 2.85 1.96 -10.14
N LYS A 58 1.95 1.71 -9.20
CA LYS A 58 2.22 0.89 -8.02
C LYS A 58 1.25 -0.29 -8.00
N LEU A 59 1.79 -1.49 -7.77
CA LEU A 59 0.96 -2.68 -7.52
C LEU A 59 0.11 -2.47 -6.26
N GLY A 60 -1.10 -3.03 -6.28
CA GLY A 60 -2.10 -2.86 -5.22
C GLY A 60 -3.45 -2.37 -5.75
N ARG A 61 -4.41 -2.14 -4.88
CA ARG A 61 -5.76 -1.70 -5.26
C ARG A 61 -6.10 -0.33 -4.69
N ALA A 62 -7.10 0.32 -5.29
CA ALA A 62 -7.73 1.48 -4.67
C ALA A 62 -8.25 1.10 -3.28
N LEU A 63 -8.12 2.04 -2.34
CA LEU A 63 -8.68 1.88 -1.00
C LEU A 63 -10.20 1.90 -1.09
N ARG A 64 -10.84 1.00 -0.35
CA ARG A 64 -12.28 1.05 -0.12
C ARG A 64 -12.58 2.11 0.93
N LYS A 65 -13.87 2.42 1.09
CA LYS A 65 -14.32 3.28 2.18
C LYS A 65 -13.75 2.74 3.50
N ASP A 66 -13.22 3.65 4.30
CA ASP A 66 -12.62 3.37 5.61
C ASP A 66 -11.31 2.55 5.60
N GLU A 67 -10.69 2.35 4.44
CA GLU A 67 -9.34 1.79 4.34
C GLU A 67 -8.27 2.89 4.25
N TYR A 68 -7.10 2.62 4.83
CA TYR A 68 -5.97 3.53 4.92
C TYR A 68 -4.68 2.78 4.58
N ARG A 69 -3.80 3.38 3.78
CA ARG A 69 -2.45 2.84 3.56
C ARG A 69 -1.53 3.25 4.69
N CYS A 70 -0.81 2.28 5.21
CA CYS A 70 0.28 2.49 6.15
C CYS A 70 1.60 1.96 5.57
N LYS A 71 2.70 2.54 6.03
CA LYS A 71 4.04 2.01 5.80
C LYS A 71 4.47 1.29 7.07
N LEU A 72 4.89 0.04 6.93
CA LEU A 72 5.43 -0.75 8.02
C LEU A 72 6.94 -0.66 7.99
N TYR A 73 7.53 -0.57 9.17
CA TYR A 73 8.97 -0.54 9.38
C TYR A 73 9.34 -1.67 10.31
N GLN A 74 10.40 -2.39 9.99
CA GLN A 74 11.00 -3.36 10.89
C GLN A 74 11.93 -2.61 11.84
N LEU A 75 11.64 -2.72 13.13
CA LEU A 75 12.51 -2.20 14.19
C LEU A 75 13.60 -3.25 14.49
N LYS A 76 14.86 -2.87 14.33
CA LYS A 76 16.02 -3.69 14.70
C LYS A 76 16.90 -2.88 15.65
N LEU A 77 16.90 -3.27 16.92
CA LEU A 77 17.55 -2.49 17.98
C LEU A 77 19.08 -2.54 17.91
N ASP A 78 19.63 -3.57 17.30
CA ASP A 78 21.08 -3.83 17.23
C ASP A 78 21.76 -3.25 15.98
N GLU A 79 21.00 -2.57 15.11
CA GLU A 79 21.52 -1.99 13.87
C GLU A 79 21.60 -0.45 13.97
N GLU A 80 22.61 0.15 13.34
CA GLU A 80 22.80 1.61 13.29
C GLU A 80 21.56 2.32 12.69
N GLU A 81 20.94 1.71 11.68
CA GLU A 81 19.64 2.12 11.17
C GLU A 81 18.53 1.27 11.79
N THR A 82 17.94 1.79 12.87
CA THR A 82 17.02 1.03 13.72
C THR A 82 15.64 0.77 13.10
N ALA A 83 15.19 1.58 12.12
CA ALA A 83 13.86 1.47 11.53
C ALA A 83 13.93 1.33 10.01
N LYS A 84 13.96 0.10 9.52
CA LYS A 84 14.05 -0.19 8.08
C LYS A 84 12.66 -0.34 7.45
N PRO A 85 12.38 0.28 6.28
CA PRO A 85 11.13 0.06 5.58
C PRO A 85 10.92 -1.43 5.29
N LEU A 86 9.76 -1.97 5.68
CA LEU A 86 9.43 -3.38 5.47
C LEU A 86 8.49 -3.54 4.28
N MET A 87 7.27 -3.00 4.38
CA MET A 87 6.27 -3.08 3.31
C MET A 87 5.23 -1.96 3.42
N ASN A 88 4.39 -1.81 2.40
CA ASN A 88 3.15 -1.04 2.49
C ASN A 88 1.99 -1.97 2.84
N TRP A 89 1.11 -1.55 3.74
CA TRP A 89 -0.03 -2.34 4.18
C TRP A 89 -1.32 -1.51 4.15
N VAL A 90 -2.48 -2.18 4.21
CA VAL A 90 -3.79 -1.52 4.22
C VAL A 90 -4.52 -1.92 5.49
N ILE A 91 -4.87 -0.95 6.32
CA ILE A 91 -5.69 -1.13 7.52
C ILE A 91 -7.09 -0.57 7.28
N GLN A 92 -8.11 -1.18 7.89
CA GLN A 92 -9.48 -0.70 7.85
C GLN A 92 -9.88 -0.11 9.21
N ARG A 93 -10.67 0.98 9.20
CA ARG A 93 -11.28 1.54 10.41
C ARG A 93 -12.09 0.48 11.15
N GLY A 94 -11.98 0.47 12.48
CA GLY A 94 -12.72 -0.44 13.34
C GLY A 94 -12.01 -1.77 13.61
N VAL A 95 -10.90 -2.05 12.92
CA VAL A 95 -10.01 -3.17 13.24
C VAL A 95 -9.24 -2.86 14.51
N THR A 96 -9.25 -3.79 15.46
CA THR A 96 -8.46 -3.69 16.71
C THR A 96 -6.99 -3.95 16.44
N VAL A 97 -6.10 -3.50 17.34
CA VAL A 97 -4.66 -3.77 17.23
C VAL A 97 -4.36 -5.27 17.21
N GLY A 98 -5.11 -6.08 17.98
CA GLY A 98 -4.94 -7.53 18.01
C GLY A 98 -5.29 -8.20 16.69
N GLU A 99 -6.42 -7.85 16.08
CA GLU A 99 -6.81 -8.35 14.76
C GLU A 99 -5.83 -7.89 13.67
N ALA A 100 -5.44 -6.62 13.69
CA ALA A 100 -4.46 -6.09 12.76
C ALA A 100 -3.12 -6.84 12.87
N ARG A 101 -2.63 -7.09 14.09
CA ARG A 101 -1.40 -7.85 14.33
C ARG A 101 -1.47 -9.26 13.74
N LYS A 102 -2.60 -9.95 13.88
CA LYS A 102 -2.76 -11.31 13.32
C LYS A 102 -2.65 -11.30 11.81
N LEU A 103 -3.40 -10.43 11.14
CA LEU A 103 -3.36 -10.26 9.68
C LEU A 103 -1.96 -9.85 9.20
N LEU A 104 -1.30 -8.95 9.94
CA LEU A 104 0.07 -8.52 9.66
C LEU A 104 1.07 -9.66 9.70
N CYS A 105 1.01 -10.54 10.70
CA CYS A 105 1.94 -11.67 10.79
C CYS A 105 1.78 -12.63 9.60
N GLU A 106 0.54 -12.88 9.16
CA GLU A 106 0.25 -13.68 7.97
C GLU A 106 0.86 -13.02 6.72
N ASP A 107 0.53 -11.74 6.47
CA ASP A 107 1.06 -10.98 5.32
C ASP A 107 2.59 -10.86 5.33
N ILE A 108 3.22 -10.64 6.50
CA ILE A 108 4.68 -10.60 6.63
C ILE A 108 5.27 -11.96 6.25
N SER A 109 4.69 -13.07 6.70
CA SER A 109 5.23 -14.39 6.39
C SER A 109 5.11 -14.77 4.90
N GLU A 110 4.11 -14.23 4.19
CA GLU A 110 3.91 -14.48 2.76
C GLU A 110 4.77 -13.56 1.87
N GLN A 111 4.95 -12.30 2.30
CA GLN A 111 5.55 -11.26 1.46
C GLN A 111 6.98 -10.91 1.87
N CYS A 112 7.45 -11.41 3.01
CA CYS A 112 8.78 -11.18 3.54
C CYS A 112 9.36 -12.51 4.05
N ASP A 113 10.67 -12.70 3.93
CA ASP A 113 11.37 -13.86 4.52
C ASP A 113 11.53 -13.69 6.05
N ILE A 114 10.45 -13.32 6.75
CA ILE A 114 10.41 -13.08 8.19
C ILE A 114 9.29 -13.93 8.80
N HIS A 115 9.66 -14.94 9.60
CA HIS A 115 8.70 -15.71 10.36
C HIS A 115 8.37 -14.97 11.67
N THR A 116 7.12 -14.51 11.81
CA THR A 116 6.66 -13.81 13.01
C THR A 116 5.55 -14.63 13.67
N GLN A 117 5.75 -15.05 14.93
CA GLN A 117 4.69 -15.73 15.68
C GLN A 117 3.79 -14.69 16.36
N ALA A 118 2.48 -14.80 16.15
CA ALA A 118 1.50 -14.02 16.90
C ALA A 118 1.48 -14.57 18.34
N GLY A 119 2.41 -14.11 19.18
CA GLY A 119 2.47 -14.50 20.58
C GLY A 119 1.10 -14.35 21.24
N GLU A 120 0.55 -15.46 21.73
CA GLU A 120 -0.59 -15.49 22.61
C GLU A 120 -0.20 -14.71 23.87
N ASN A 121 -0.97 -13.67 24.23
CA ASN A 121 -0.86 -13.07 25.55
C ASN A 121 -1.40 -14.09 26.57
N SER A 122 -0.61 -15.10 26.92
CA SER A 122 -0.78 -15.83 28.17
C SER A 122 -0.31 -14.90 29.29
N HIS A 123 -1.22 -14.06 29.78
CA HIS A 123 -1.10 -13.46 31.10
C HIS A 123 -1.06 -14.61 32.12
N PRO A 124 0.02 -14.78 32.91
CA PRO A 124 -0.10 -15.51 34.15
C PRO A 124 -0.92 -14.63 35.08
N GLN A 125 -2.08 -15.10 35.54
CA GLN A 125 -2.70 -14.53 36.72
C GLN A 125 -1.73 -14.80 37.88
N GLU A 126 -1.05 -13.76 38.36
CA GLU A 126 -0.46 -13.77 39.69
C GLU A 126 -1.59 -13.99 40.69
N ASN A 127 -1.65 -15.21 41.26
CA ASN A 127 -2.39 -15.45 42.47
C ASN A 127 -1.69 -14.66 43.59
N VAL A 128 -2.36 -13.60 44.06
CA VAL A 128 -2.06 -12.96 45.33
C VAL A 128 -2.90 -13.64 46.40
N GLU A 129 -2.18 -14.17 47.40
CA GLU A 129 -2.59 -14.79 48.68
C GLU A 129 -3.26 -16.18 48.66
#